data_AF-A0A2U2BWD9-F1
#
_entry.id   AF-A0A2U2BWD9-F1
#
_cell.length_a   1.000
_cell.length_b   1.000
_cell.length_c   1.000
_cell.angle_alpha   90.00
_cell.angle_beta   90.00
_cell.angle_gamma   90.00
#
_symmetry.space_group_name_H-M   'P 1'
#
loop_
_entity.id
_entity.type
_entity.pdbx_description
1 polymer ?
#
loop_
_entity_poly.entity_id
_entity_poly.type
_entity_poly.pdbx_seq_one_letter_code
_entity_poly.pdbx_strand_id
1 'polypeptide(L)'
;MAEDPTKAPPRRSLAAGVVIGAAIGAAIGFAGALVLVLALGAVGVTERLGVQALIYLGGEAAFAGAILGGIVAGLMRLRNTR
;
A
#
# COMPACT_ATOMS: atom_id res chain seq x y z
N MET A 1 -29.05 -23.20 -3.06
CA MET A 1 -28.69 -21.85 -3.53
C MET A 1 -27.36 -21.99 -4.26
N ALA A 2 -27.37 -21.89 -5.59
CA ALA A 2 -26.14 -22.03 -6.37
C ALA A 2 -25.22 -20.84 -6.07
N GLU A 3 -23.96 -21.12 -5.71
CA GLU A 3 -22.92 -20.12 -5.51
C GLU A 3 -22.62 -19.48 -6.88
N ASP A 4 -22.88 -18.19 -7.01
CA ASP A 4 -22.65 -17.43 -8.24
C ASP A 4 -21.14 -17.48 -8.57
N PRO A 5 -20.74 -18.12 -9.70
CA PRO A 5 -19.33 -18.35 -10.04
C PRO A 5 -18.56 -17.06 -10.32
N THR A 6 -19.25 -15.91 -10.38
CA THR A 6 -18.63 -14.59 -10.56
C THR A 6 -18.17 -13.94 -9.26
N LYS A 7 -18.66 -14.40 -8.09
CA LYS A 7 -18.21 -13.88 -6.79
C LYS A 7 -16.89 -14.53 -6.40
N ALA A 8 -15.80 -13.78 -6.58
CA ALA A 8 -14.47 -14.20 -6.12
C ALA A 8 -14.52 -14.63 -4.65
N PRO A 9 -13.91 -15.79 -4.30
CA PRO A 9 -14.03 -16.34 -2.96
C PRO A 9 -13.56 -15.35 -1.88
N PRO A 10 -14.18 -15.35 -0.69
CA PRO A 10 -14.08 -14.27 0.31
C PRO A 10 -12.67 -13.94 0.82
N ARG A 11 -11.70 -14.84 0.61
CA ARG A 11 -10.29 -14.59 0.93
C ARG A 11 -9.55 -13.80 -0.15
N ARG A 12 -9.98 -13.92 -1.41
CA ARG A 12 -9.36 -13.21 -2.55
C ARG A 12 -9.63 -11.71 -2.53
N SER A 13 -10.81 -11.27 -2.08
CA SER A 13 -11.13 -9.83 -2.00
C SER A 13 -10.35 -9.10 -0.92
N LEU A 14 -10.12 -9.75 0.23
CA LEU A 14 -9.27 -9.21 1.31
C LEU A 14 -7.80 -9.13 0.87
N ALA A 15 -7.28 -10.20 0.27
CA ALA A 15 -5.91 -10.21 -0.26
C ALA A 15 -5.70 -9.12 -1.33
N ALA A 16 -6.68 -8.92 -2.23
CA ALA A 16 -6.63 -7.85 -3.21
C ALA A 16 -6.58 -6.46 -2.55
N GLY A 17 -7.41 -6.24 -1.52
CA GLY A 17 -7.40 -4.99 -0.74
C GLY A 17 -6.04 -4.70 -0.10
N VAL A 18 -5.42 -5.71 0.51
CA VAL A 18 -4.07 -5.59 1.10
C VAL A 18 -3.02 -5.26 0.03
N VAL A 19 -3.03 -5.95 -1.11
CA VAL A 19 -2.07 -5.72 -2.20
C VAL A 19 -2.23 -4.34 -2.81
N ILE A 20 -3.47 -3.91 -3.09
CA ILE A 20 -3.75 -2.59 -3.64
C ILE A 20 -3.33 -1.50 -2.65
N GLY A 21 -3.70 -1.66 -1.38
CA GLY A 21 -3.30 -0.76 -0.32
C GLY A 21 -1.77 -0.65 -0.21
N ALA A 22 -1.07 -1.79 -0.27
CA ALA A 22 0.39 -1.81 -0.23
C ALA A 22 1.02 -1.08 -1.41
N ALA A 23 0.51 -1.29 -2.62
CA ALA A 23 1.02 -0.64 -3.82
C ALA A 23 0.82 0.89 -3.79
N ILE A 24 -0.35 1.35 -3.34
CA ILE A 24 -0.65 2.78 -3.18
C ILE A 24 0.24 3.39 -2.10
N GLY A 25 0.34 2.71 -0.95
CA GLY A 25 1.20 3.14 0.15
C GLY A 25 2.66 3.26 -0.28
N ALA A 26 3.19 2.26 -0.98
CA ALA A 26 4.53 2.29 -1.54
C ALA A 26 4.73 3.48 -2.47
N ALA A 27 3.83 3.69 -3.42
CA ALA A 27 3.92 4.79 -4.38
C ALA A 27 3.95 6.16 -3.69
N ILE A 28 3.09 6.37 -2.70
CA ILE A 28 3.06 7.61 -1.91
C ILE A 28 4.33 7.77 -1.08
N GLY A 29 4.80 6.70 -0.43
CA GLY A 29 6.03 6.70 0.36
C GLY A 29 7.26 7.04 -0.47
N PHE A 30 7.42 6.39 -1.63
CA PHE A 30 8.51 6.68 -2.56
C PHE A 30 8.44 8.11 -3.10
N ALA A 31 7.25 8.59 -3.47
CA ALA A 31 7.07 9.96 -3.95
C ALA A 31 7.42 10.98 -2.85
N GLY A 32 6.93 10.78 -1.62
CA GLY A 32 7.24 11.63 -0.49
C GLY A 32 8.72 11.61 -0.12
N ALA A 33 9.34 10.44 -0.14
CA ALA A 33 10.77 10.29 0.11
C ALA A 33 11.61 11.01 -0.95
N LEU A 34 11.24 10.89 -2.23
CA LEU A 34 11.91 11.58 -3.32
C LEU A 34 11.80 13.09 -3.18
N VAL A 35 10.61 13.61 -2.86
CA VAL A 35 10.42 15.04 -2.59
C VAL A 35 11.29 15.49 -1.41
N LEU A 36 11.37 14.71 -0.33
CA LEU A 36 12.18 15.03 0.83
C LEU A 36 13.67 15.12 0.48
N VAL A 37 14.17 14.13 -0.27
CA VAL A 37 15.57 14.09 -0.72
C VAL A 37 15.88 15.28 -1.63
N LEU A 38 15.02 15.58 -2.60
CA LEU A 38 15.22 16.68 -3.54
C LEU A 38 15.06 18.06 -2.90
N ALA A 39 14.11 18.22 -1.98
CA ALA A 39 13.79 19.51 -1.36
C ALA A 39 14.76 19.88 -0.24
N LEU A 40 15.18 18.91 0.58
CA LEU A 40 16.11 19.17 1.68
C LEU A 40 17.57 19.21 1.22
N GLY A 41 17.89 18.61 0.07
CA GLY A 41 19.24 18.63 -0.52
C GLY A 41 20.34 18.05 0.38
N ALA A 42 19.97 17.40 1.48
CA ALA A 42 20.91 16.94 2.50
C ALA A 42 21.72 15.71 2.06
N VAL A 43 21.24 14.98 1.06
CA VAL A 43 21.79 13.70 0.58
C VAL A 43 21.44 13.53 -0.90
N GLY A 44 22.38 13.03 -1.71
CA GLY A 44 22.11 12.73 -3.11
C GLY A 44 21.22 11.48 -3.29
N VAL A 45 20.33 11.49 -4.29
CA VAL A 45 19.44 10.34 -4.61
C VAL A 45 20.26 9.08 -4.98
N THR A 46 21.47 9.29 -5.51
CA THR A 46 22.41 8.23 -5.90
C THR A 46 23.32 7.80 -4.76
N GLU A 47 23.35 8.53 -3.64
CA GLU A 47 24.15 8.16 -2.49
C GLU A 47 23.47 7.05 -1.71
N ARG A 48 24.29 6.18 -1.10
CA ARG A 48 23.80 5.02 -0.36
C ARG A 48 22.76 5.40 0.71
N LEU A 49 22.98 6.54 1.39
CA LEU A 49 22.09 7.03 2.44
C LEU A 49 20.74 7.48 1.87
N GLY A 50 20.73 8.13 0.70
CA GLY A 50 19.52 8.56 -0.01
C GLY A 50 18.70 7.37 -0.50
N VAL A 51 19.37 6.38 -1.08
CA VAL A 51 18.75 5.12 -1.50
C VAL A 51 18.14 4.37 -0.30
N GLN A 52 18.85 4.32 0.84
CA GLN A 52 18.33 3.70 2.06
C GLN A 52 17.09 4.43 2.58
N ALA A 53 17.09 5.76 2.59
CA ALA A 53 15.94 6.55 3.02
C ALA A 53 14.71 6.32 2.12
N LEU A 54 14.90 6.27 0.79
CA LEU A 54 13.84 5.97 -0.18
C LEU A 54 13.23 4.59 0.07
N ILE A 55 14.08 3.56 0.21
CA ILE A 55 13.61 2.18 0.44
C ILE A 55 12.90 2.07 1.78
N TYR A 56 13.44 2.68 2.84
CA TYR A 56 12.85 2.61 4.17
C TYR A 56 11.48 3.28 4.20
N LEU A 57 11.37 4.52 3.73
CA LEU A 57 10.11 5.25 3.74
C LEU A 57 9.07 4.63 2.78
N GLY A 58 9.51 4.20 1.61
CA GLY A 58 8.66 3.45 0.67
C GLY A 58 8.13 2.16 1.28
N GLY A 59 8.98 1.41 1.99
CA GLY A 59 8.60 0.17 2.68
C GLY A 59 7.61 0.38 3.82
N GLU A 60 7.87 1.35 4.71
CA GLU A 60 6.97 1.69 5.82
C GLU A 60 5.60 2.16 5.30
N ALA A 61 5.59 3.01 4.26
CA ALA A 61 4.35 3.48 3.66
C ALA A 61 3.60 2.34 2.95
N ALA A 62 4.30 1.40 2.31
CA ALA A 62 3.70 0.20 1.74
C ALA A 62 3.03 -0.66 2.82
N PHE A 63 3.71 -0.87 3.94
CA PHE A 63 3.17 -1.63 5.06
C PHE A 63 1.92 -0.97 5.65
N ALA A 64 1.98 0.34 5.91
CA ALA A 64 0.83 1.12 6.38
C ALA A 64 -0.34 1.04 5.39
N GLY A 65 -0.06 1.19 4.10
CA GLY A 65 -1.04 1.05 3.03
C GLY A 65 -1.68 -0.34 2.99
N ALA A 66 -0.89 -1.41 3.20
CA ALA A 66 -1.36 -2.79 3.22
C ALA A 66 -2.41 -3.01 4.32
N ILE A 67 -2.13 -2.49 5.53
CA ILE A 67 -3.03 -2.56 6.69
C ILE A 67 -4.34 -1.83 6.37
N LEU A 68 -4.24 -0.57 5.92
CA LEU A 68 -5.40 0.25 5.60
C LEU A 68 -6.25 -0.37 4.47
N GLY A 69 -5.62 -0.87 3.42
CA GLY A 69 -6.29 -1.56 2.32
C GLY A 69 -7.02 -2.82 2.76
N GLY A 70 -6.43 -3.60 3.66
CA GLY A 70 -7.08 -4.76 4.29
C GLY A 70 -8.29 -4.36 5.13
N ILE A 71 -8.18 -3.30 5.94
CA ILE A 71 -9.29 -2.77 6.75
C ILE A 71 -10.43 -2.30 5.86
N VAL A 72 -10.15 -1.50 4.83
CA VAL A 72 -11.15 -0.97 3.90
C VAL A 72 -11.87 -2.12 3.16
N ALA A 73 -11.13 -3.11 2.67
CA ALA A 73 -11.73 -4.28 2.02
C ALA A 73 -12.61 -5.09 2.98
N GLY A 74 -12.19 -5.24 4.24
CA GLY A 74 -12.99 -5.86 5.30
C GLY A 74 -14.28 -5.11 5.60
N LEU A 75 -14.20 -3.78 5.73
CA LEU A 75 -15.36 -2.91 5.98
C LEU A 75 -16.34 -2.91 4.81
N MET A 76 -15.85 -2.82 3.57
CA MET A 76 -16.69 -2.89 2.38
C MET A 76 -17.43 -4.22 2.29
N ARG A 77 -16.77 -5.32 2.66
CA ARG A 77 -17.41 -6.64 2.72
C ARG A 77 -18.53 -6.66 3.77
N LEU A 78 -18.27 -6.19 4.98
CA LEU A 78 -19.30 -6.14 6.05
C LEU A 78 -20.49 -5.28 5.66
N ARG A 79 -20.24 -4.12 5.02
CA ARG A 79 -21.30 -3.25 4.51
C ARG A 79 -22.17 -3.94 3.47
N ASN A 80 -21.57 -4.69 2.55
CA ASN A 80 -22.30 -5.38 1.47
C ASN A 80 -22.93 -6.72 1.92
N THR A 81 -22.76 -7.14 3.18
CA THR A 81 -23.38 -8.36 3.73
C THR A 81 -24.56 -8.05 4.67
N ARG A 82 -24.82 -6.77 4.96
CA ARG A 82 -26.05 -6.29 5.63
C ARG A 82 -27.07 -5.90 4.57
#